data_AF-A0A0S8GD79-F1
#
_entry.id   AF-A0A0S8GD79-F1
#
_cell.length_a   1.000
_cell.length_b   1.000
_cell.length_c   1.000
_cell.angle_alpha   90.00
_cell.angle_beta   90.00
_cell.angle_gamma   90.00
#
_symmetry.space_group_name_H-M   'P 1'
#
loop_
_entity.id
_entity.type
_entity.pdbx_description
1 polymer ?
#
loop_
_entity_poly.entity_id
_entity_poly.type
_entity_poly.pdbx_seq_one_letter_code
_entity_poly.pdbx_strand_id
1 'polypeptide(L)'
;MGMLRSFVYVIFVLSLAIGASATVIHVPDEYATIQSGIDAAAEGDTVLVADGTYTGLGNYNIDFGGKAVVVMSKNGPRATIIDCGGDQRDAQRGFYFHSGEGPNSVVQGFTIRNGNAYGPWPESCGGGVFCDGSSPTFIGNVLIDNVAGGAGGGICLHNSTATIVGNAIVGNSTPYDGGGVFCEGSSPVMDRNTIAGNTADKGGGIFCNVSFSVIVINSILWGDEANAGPEVYLTGGSTLDITYSDIEGGRPGEGNIEEDPMFVLAEKRDFRLFWESPCIDAGHPDSLDPDGTRCDMGAHFFNQDDYLTIYLTADTTVVTPGGQLGVTYTLINRWTQAEPFWLLTEALLPPGGVLELVSPTQYTLQAQQTWQQHIYHNVPSNAWPGLYGYRSKIGVPPATRYDKDQFWVTVVGP
;
A
#
# COMPACT_ATOMS: atom_id res chain seq x y z
N MET A 1 -19.18 -35.36 73.85
CA MET A 1 -18.00 -35.26 72.98
C MET A 1 -18.45 -34.53 71.72
N GLY A 2 -18.43 -33.20 71.78
CA GLY A 2 -18.90 -32.32 70.72
C GLY A 2 -17.86 -32.23 69.61
N MET A 3 -18.32 -32.25 68.35
CA MET A 3 -17.47 -32.00 67.20
C MET A 3 -18.20 -30.99 66.32
N LEU A 4 -17.74 -29.75 66.39
CA LEU A 4 -18.00 -28.71 65.39
C LEU A 4 -17.63 -29.25 64.01
N ARG A 5 -18.48 -29.02 63.01
CA ARG A 5 -18.07 -29.04 61.61
C ARG A 5 -18.47 -27.71 60.98
N SER A 6 -17.43 -26.95 60.63
CA SER A 6 -17.44 -25.61 60.07
C SER A 6 -18.25 -25.53 58.78
N PHE A 7 -19.04 -24.46 58.66
CA PHE A 7 -19.54 -23.95 57.39
C PHE A 7 -18.37 -23.29 56.66
N VAL A 8 -17.94 -23.86 55.53
CA VAL A 8 -17.05 -23.18 54.58
C VAL A 8 -17.95 -22.44 53.59
N TYR A 9 -17.96 -21.11 53.68
CA TYR A 9 -18.49 -20.25 52.63
C TYR A 9 -17.54 -20.32 51.44
N VAL A 10 -17.95 -20.98 50.36
CA VAL A 10 -17.29 -20.84 49.05
C VAL A 10 -17.71 -19.49 48.49
N ILE A 11 -16.81 -18.51 48.57
CA ILE A 11 -16.95 -17.25 47.85
C ILE A 11 -16.69 -17.56 46.37
N PHE A 12 -17.74 -17.57 45.55
CA PHE A 12 -17.61 -17.46 44.11
C PHE A 12 -17.10 -16.05 43.81
N VAL A 13 -15.80 -15.91 43.54
CA VAL A 13 -15.30 -14.71 42.85
C VAL A 13 -15.77 -14.85 41.41
N LEU A 14 -16.93 -14.25 41.10
CA LEU A 14 -17.30 -13.94 39.73
C LEU A 14 -16.30 -12.89 39.24
N SER A 15 -15.21 -13.33 38.61
CA SER A 15 -14.43 -12.43 37.76
C SER A 15 -15.32 -12.11 36.56
N LEU A 16 -16.02 -10.97 36.65
CA LEU A 16 -16.53 -10.28 35.48
C LEU A 16 -15.31 -9.96 34.60
N ALA A 17 -15.01 -10.85 33.67
CA ALA A 17 -14.27 -10.48 32.48
C ALA A 17 -15.18 -9.52 31.72
N ILE A 18 -15.06 -8.24 32.05
CA ILE A 18 -15.55 -7.17 31.20
C ILE A 18 -14.75 -7.36 29.92
N GLY A 19 -15.37 -7.92 28.88
CA GLY A 19 -14.79 -7.88 27.54
C GLY A 19 -14.58 -6.41 27.23
N ALA A 20 -13.33 -5.96 27.20
CA ALA A 20 -13.00 -4.64 26.70
C ALA A 20 -13.48 -4.63 25.24
N SER A 21 -14.44 -3.77 24.94
CA SER A 21 -14.78 -3.49 23.55
C SER A 21 -13.56 -2.81 22.94
N ALA A 22 -13.09 -3.30 21.79
CA ALA A 22 -12.12 -2.59 20.99
C ALA A 22 -12.55 -1.13 20.84
N THR A 23 -11.63 -0.21 21.08
CA THR A 23 -11.81 1.23 20.96
C THR A 23 -11.11 1.74 19.70
N VAL A 24 -11.57 2.88 19.20
CA VAL A 24 -10.94 3.57 18.06
C VAL A 24 -10.22 4.79 18.60
N ILE A 25 -8.92 4.86 18.38
CA ILE A 25 -8.02 5.95 18.74
C ILE A 25 -7.77 6.78 17.49
N HIS A 26 -7.98 8.10 17.56
CA HIS A 26 -7.88 8.98 16.40
C HIS A 26 -6.55 9.73 16.34
N VAL A 27 -5.82 9.57 15.24
CA VAL A 27 -4.57 10.31 14.95
C VAL A 27 -4.83 11.24 13.75
N PRO A 28 -4.54 12.55 13.83
CA PRO A 28 -3.86 13.26 14.92
C PRO A 28 -4.79 13.86 16.00
N ASP A 29 -6.12 13.65 15.88
CA ASP A 29 -7.12 14.40 16.66
C ASP A 29 -7.01 14.18 18.18
N GLU A 30 -6.73 12.96 18.63
CA GLU A 30 -6.53 12.61 20.05
C GLU A 30 -5.04 12.51 20.41
N TYR A 31 -4.24 11.97 19.49
CA TYR A 31 -2.80 11.76 19.66
C TYR A 31 -2.05 12.30 18.47
N ALA A 32 -1.05 13.16 18.71
CA ALA A 32 -0.37 13.90 17.64
C ALA A 32 0.42 13.02 16.65
N THR A 33 0.79 11.79 17.03
CA THR A 33 1.61 10.89 16.22
C THR A 33 1.04 9.47 16.23
N ILE A 34 1.39 8.69 15.21
CA ILE A 34 0.96 7.29 15.10
C ILE A 34 1.48 6.48 16.29
N GLN A 35 2.76 6.64 16.65
CA GLN A 35 3.35 5.94 17.80
C GLN A 35 2.62 6.27 19.10
N SER A 36 2.30 7.54 19.36
CA SER A 36 1.58 7.90 20.60
C SER A 36 0.15 7.33 20.64
N GLY A 37 -0.50 7.15 19.50
CA GLY A 37 -1.76 6.39 19.40
C GLY A 37 -1.59 4.91 19.73
N ILE A 38 -0.54 4.26 19.21
CA ILE A 38 -0.20 2.86 19.52
C ILE A 38 0.14 2.69 21.00
N ASP A 39 0.92 3.61 21.58
CA ASP A 39 1.32 3.57 22.98
C ASP A 39 0.10 3.59 23.91
N ALA A 40 -0.92 4.37 23.55
CA ALA A 40 -2.18 4.46 24.27
C ALA A 40 -3.13 3.27 24.03
N ALA A 41 -3.02 2.59 22.89
CA ALA A 41 -3.86 1.46 22.52
C ALA A 41 -3.67 0.25 23.45
N ALA A 42 -4.76 -0.44 23.74
CA ALA A 42 -4.78 -1.79 24.30
C ALA A 42 -4.92 -2.83 23.18
N GLU A 43 -4.66 -4.10 23.51
CA GLU A 43 -4.87 -5.24 22.61
C GLU A 43 -6.29 -5.22 22.01
N GLY A 44 -6.38 -5.32 20.69
CA GLY A 44 -7.64 -5.32 19.93
C GLY A 44 -8.14 -3.92 19.52
N ASP A 45 -7.53 -2.83 19.99
CA ASP A 45 -7.90 -1.47 19.58
C ASP A 45 -7.50 -1.17 18.12
N THR A 46 -8.11 -0.12 17.57
CA THR A 46 -7.76 0.44 16.26
C THR A 46 -7.21 1.85 16.40
N VAL A 47 -6.00 2.09 15.89
CA VAL A 47 -5.45 3.42 15.67
C VAL A 47 -5.85 3.88 14.26
N LEU A 48 -6.85 4.74 14.17
CA LEU A 48 -7.39 5.29 12.92
C LEU A 48 -6.69 6.60 12.57
N VAL A 49 -5.92 6.57 11.48
CA VAL A 49 -5.08 7.68 11.03
C VAL A 49 -5.80 8.48 9.94
N ALA A 50 -6.01 9.78 10.18
CA ALA A 50 -6.65 10.69 9.25
C ALA A 50 -5.73 11.03 8.05
N ASP A 51 -6.31 11.56 6.98
CA ASP A 51 -5.59 11.99 5.78
C ASP A 51 -4.48 12.98 6.14
N GLY A 52 -3.28 12.75 5.61
CA GLY A 52 -2.11 13.51 6.02
C GLY A 52 -0.81 12.96 5.48
N THR A 53 0.22 13.80 5.51
CA THR A 53 1.62 13.36 5.41
C THR A 53 2.21 13.40 6.81
N TYR A 54 2.56 12.23 7.33
CA TYR A 54 3.10 12.04 8.67
C TYR A 54 4.61 11.91 8.58
N THR A 55 5.30 12.87 9.18
CA THR A 55 6.77 12.96 9.22
C THR A 55 7.24 13.16 10.66
N GLY A 56 8.54 13.04 10.89
CA GLY A 56 9.15 13.34 12.17
C GLY A 56 8.94 12.26 13.23
N LEU A 57 9.55 12.49 14.41
CA LEU A 57 9.60 11.52 15.49
C LEU A 57 8.20 11.04 15.89
N GLY A 58 8.03 9.71 15.99
CA GLY A 58 6.76 9.06 16.31
C GLY A 58 5.88 8.74 15.10
N ASN A 59 6.32 9.10 13.88
CA ASN A 59 5.67 8.76 12.62
C ASN A 59 6.58 7.95 11.66
N TYR A 60 7.79 7.61 12.10
CA TYR A 60 8.70 6.65 11.48
C TYR A 60 9.28 5.77 12.59
N ASN A 61 9.93 4.66 12.20
CA ASN A 61 10.40 3.61 13.11
C ASN A 61 9.28 3.18 14.06
N ILE A 62 8.06 3.08 13.54
CA ILE A 62 6.86 2.80 14.32
C ILE A 62 6.95 1.37 14.84
N ASP A 63 6.85 1.22 16.16
CA ASP A 63 6.97 -0.04 16.90
C ASP A 63 5.63 -0.33 17.59
N PHE A 64 5.14 -1.56 17.40
CA PHE A 64 3.89 -2.01 18.00
C PHE A 64 4.08 -2.47 19.45
N GLY A 65 5.32 -2.72 19.88
CA GLY A 65 5.65 -3.13 21.24
C GLY A 65 5.04 -4.49 21.61
N GLY A 66 4.84 -5.36 20.62
CA GLY A 66 4.23 -6.68 20.79
C GLY A 66 2.69 -6.66 20.79
N LYS A 67 2.06 -5.49 20.62
CA LYS A 67 0.60 -5.36 20.68
C LYS A 67 -0.09 -5.86 19.41
N ALA A 68 -1.17 -6.60 19.59
CA ALA A 68 -2.15 -6.92 18.55
C ALA A 68 -3.15 -5.76 18.40
N VAL A 69 -2.75 -4.72 17.69
CA VAL A 69 -3.58 -3.56 17.34
C VAL A 69 -3.72 -3.40 15.83
N VAL A 70 -4.78 -2.76 15.39
CA VAL A 70 -4.96 -2.37 13.97
C VAL A 70 -4.55 -0.91 13.82
N VAL A 71 -3.50 -0.64 13.05
CA VAL A 71 -3.17 0.72 12.62
C VAL A 71 -3.65 0.86 11.18
N MET A 72 -4.59 1.76 10.93
CA MET A 72 -5.19 1.89 9.59
C MET A 72 -5.42 3.33 9.17
N SER A 73 -5.23 3.58 7.88
CA SER A 73 -5.62 4.82 7.22
C SER A 73 -7.14 4.94 7.11
N LYS A 74 -7.66 6.15 7.29
CA LYS A 74 -9.08 6.46 7.14
C LYS A 74 -9.56 6.35 5.69
N ASN A 75 -8.76 6.80 4.72
CA ASN A 75 -9.16 6.89 3.31
C ASN A 75 -8.14 6.23 2.35
N GLY A 76 -7.37 5.26 2.84
CA GLY A 76 -6.44 4.46 2.04
C GLY A 76 -5.10 5.14 1.71
N PRO A 77 -4.24 4.47 0.94
CA PRO A 77 -2.81 4.80 0.84
C PRO A 77 -2.55 6.09 0.07
N ARG A 78 -3.44 6.47 -0.85
CA ARG A 78 -3.32 7.73 -1.61
C ARG A 78 -3.56 8.97 -0.73
N ALA A 79 -4.22 8.82 0.41
CA ALA A 79 -4.59 9.92 1.32
C ALA A 79 -3.73 10.03 2.58
N THR A 80 -3.11 8.91 2.98
CA THR A 80 -2.36 8.82 4.24
C THR A 80 -0.96 8.31 3.95
N ILE A 81 0.01 9.21 4.07
CA ILE A 81 1.40 8.99 3.70
C ILE A 81 2.25 9.02 4.97
N ILE A 82 2.98 7.94 5.21
CA ILE A 82 4.09 7.88 6.16
C ILE A 82 5.35 8.17 5.34
N ASP A 83 5.84 9.40 5.48
CA ASP A 83 7.04 9.87 4.79
C ASP A 83 8.18 9.86 5.80
N CYS A 84 9.03 8.83 5.73
CA CYS A 84 10.03 8.59 6.76
C CYS A 84 11.05 9.74 6.75
N GLY A 85 11.54 10.11 5.56
CA GLY A 85 12.56 11.15 5.40
C GLY A 85 13.97 10.66 5.77
N GLY A 86 14.20 9.35 5.70
CA GLY A 86 15.45 8.73 6.10
C GLY A 86 16.59 9.02 5.11
N ASP A 87 17.81 9.11 5.65
CA ASP A 87 19.03 9.14 4.86
C ASP A 87 20.16 8.32 5.53
N GLN A 88 21.35 8.27 4.92
CA GLN A 88 22.47 7.48 5.44
C GLN A 88 23.01 7.97 6.80
N ARG A 89 22.72 9.21 7.21
CA ARG A 89 23.14 9.81 8.48
C ARG A 89 22.06 9.70 9.54
N ASP A 90 20.80 9.67 9.13
CA ASP A 90 19.63 9.51 9.98
C ASP A 90 18.74 8.40 9.41
N ALA A 91 19.12 7.16 9.73
CA ALA A 91 18.47 5.96 9.21
C ALA A 91 17.08 5.79 9.83
N GLN A 92 16.06 5.75 8.96
CA GLN A 92 14.66 5.71 9.35
C GLN A 92 13.92 4.76 8.42
N ARG A 93 13.04 3.92 8.97
CA ARG A 93 12.11 3.08 8.21
C ARG A 93 10.67 3.41 8.62
N GLY A 94 9.67 2.87 7.93
CA GLY A 94 8.27 3.07 8.31
C GLY A 94 7.94 2.33 9.61
N PHE A 95 8.09 1.01 9.60
CA PHE A 95 7.73 0.14 10.72
C PHE A 95 8.87 -0.81 11.10
N TYR A 96 8.97 -1.10 12.40
CA TYR A 96 9.87 -2.12 12.92
C TYR A 96 9.11 -3.03 13.90
N PHE A 97 8.97 -4.30 13.53
CA PHE A 97 8.32 -5.35 14.34
C PHE A 97 9.40 -6.27 14.91
N HIS A 98 9.56 -6.29 16.22
CA HIS A 98 10.65 -7.02 16.88
C HIS A 98 10.29 -7.50 18.29
N SER A 99 9.00 -7.46 18.64
CA SER A 99 8.52 -7.76 19.99
C SER A 99 7.57 -8.95 20.00
N GLY A 100 7.60 -9.77 18.95
CA GLY A 100 6.79 -10.99 18.82
C GLY A 100 5.38 -10.72 18.35
N GLU A 101 5.18 -9.64 17.58
CA GLU A 101 3.88 -9.30 16.99
C GLU A 101 3.35 -10.45 16.14
N GLY A 102 2.04 -10.71 16.26
CA GLY A 102 1.34 -11.75 15.53
C GLY A 102 0.47 -11.20 14.40
N PRO A 103 -0.32 -12.06 13.73
CA PRO A 103 -1.15 -11.65 12.58
C PRO A 103 -2.25 -10.62 12.93
N ASN A 104 -2.53 -10.40 14.21
CA ASN A 104 -3.47 -9.38 14.67
C ASN A 104 -2.81 -8.00 14.87
N SER A 105 -1.50 -7.87 14.66
CA SER A 105 -0.81 -6.59 14.52
C SER A 105 -0.89 -6.18 13.05
N VAL A 106 -1.83 -5.28 12.74
CA VAL A 106 -2.22 -4.99 11.35
C VAL A 106 -1.77 -3.57 10.96
N VAL A 107 -1.17 -3.44 9.78
CA VAL A 107 -0.91 -2.15 9.11
C VAL A 107 -1.73 -2.11 7.83
N GLN A 108 -2.63 -1.13 7.73
CA GLN A 108 -3.58 -1.09 6.60
C GLN A 108 -3.72 0.29 5.94
N GLY A 109 -3.58 0.31 4.61
CA GLY A 109 -3.97 1.44 3.79
C GLY A 109 -3.02 2.64 3.82
N PHE A 110 -1.73 2.46 4.04
CA PHE A 110 -0.75 3.55 4.04
C PHE A 110 0.12 3.57 2.79
N THR A 111 0.52 4.75 2.32
CA THR A 111 1.76 4.87 1.56
C THR A 111 2.92 5.00 2.54
N ILE A 112 3.94 4.15 2.43
CA ILE A 112 5.16 4.16 3.24
C ILE A 112 6.32 4.41 2.28
N ARG A 113 7.00 5.56 2.43
CA ARG A 113 8.02 5.99 1.50
C ARG A 113 9.21 6.67 2.15
N ASN A 114 10.25 6.86 1.34
CA ASN A 114 11.48 7.55 1.71
C ASN A 114 12.11 6.98 2.99
N GLY A 115 11.90 5.69 3.27
CA GLY A 115 12.64 4.96 4.27
C GLY A 115 14.06 4.70 3.77
N ASN A 116 15.05 4.87 4.65
CA ASN A 116 16.45 4.58 4.39
C ASN A 116 17.04 3.88 5.61
N ALA A 117 17.10 2.55 5.55
CA ALA A 117 17.70 1.74 6.62
C ALA A 117 19.21 1.63 6.38
N TYR A 118 20.04 2.19 7.25
CA TYR A 118 21.49 2.18 7.12
C TYR A 118 22.18 1.92 8.46
N GLY A 119 23.32 1.24 8.46
CA GLY A 119 24.06 0.87 9.67
C GLY A 119 24.53 -0.59 9.66
N PRO A 120 25.02 -1.12 10.78
CA PRO A 120 25.27 -2.55 10.91
C PRO A 120 23.95 -3.34 10.85
N TRP A 121 24.05 -4.66 10.85
CA TRP A 121 22.87 -5.48 11.12
C TRP A 121 22.50 -5.32 12.62
N PRO A 122 21.20 -5.18 12.95
CA PRO A 122 20.03 -5.27 12.07
C PRO A 122 19.55 -3.94 11.46
N GLU A 123 20.18 -2.81 11.77
CA GLU A 123 19.70 -1.46 11.42
C GLU A 123 19.62 -1.17 9.92
N SER A 124 20.39 -1.89 9.11
CA SER A 124 20.42 -1.76 7.65
C SER A 124 19.33 -2.55 6.92
N CYS A 125 18.47 -3.27 7.62
CA CYS A 125 17.41 -4.09 7.01
C CYS A 125 16.07 -3.36 6.94
N GLY A 126 15.29 -3.65 5.89
CA GLY A 126 13.90 -3.20 5.76
C GLY A 126 13.79 -1.69 5.60
N GLY A 127 14.03 -1.19 4.39
CA GLY A 127 13.96 0.24 4.11
C GLY A 127 12.58 0.82 4.44
N GLY A 128 11.51 0.12 4.05
CA GLY A 128 10.14 0.46 4.44
C GLY A 128 9.72 -0.23 5.74
N VAL A 129 9.89 -1.54 5.81
CA VAL A 129 9.44 -2.37 6.93
C VAL A 129 10.47 -3.44 7.26
N PHE A 130 10.74 -3.61 8.56
CA PHE A 130 11.53 -4.75 9.04
C PHE A 130 10.73 -5.56 10.07
N CYS A 131 10.65 -6.87 9.85
CA CYS A 131 10.10 -7.85 10.80
C CYS A 131 11.21 -8.79 11.25
N ASP A 132 11.47 -8.83 12.55
CA ASP A 132 12.43 -9.72 13.19
C ASP A 132 11.70 -10.59 14.22
N GLY A 133 11.60 -11.89 13.94
CA GLY A 133 10.88 -12.84 14.79
C GLY A 133 9.40 -12.52 14.99
N SER A 134 8.79 -11.75 14.08
CA SER A 134 7.46 -11.16 14.23
C SER A 134 6.66 -11.33 12.94
N SER A 135 5.37 -11.66 13.05
CA SER A 135 4.52 -12.06 11.92
C SER A 135 3.27 -11.17 11.78
N PRO A 136 3.41 -9.86 11.55
CA PRO A 136 2.30 -8.93 11.37
C PRO A 136 1.56 -9.14 10.04
N THR A 137 0.43 -8.43 9.89
CA THR A 137 -0.39 -8.43 8.67
C THR A 137 -0.35 -7.06 7.98
N PHE A 138 -0.04 -7.03 6.69
CA PHE A 138 0.00 -5.83 5.85
C PHE A 138 -1.11 -5.88 4.80
N ILE A 139 -2.02 -4.91 4.80
CA ILE A 139 -3.18 -4.89 3.89
C ILE A 139 -3.25 -3.58 3.12
N GLY A 140 -3.28 -3.63 1.79
CA GLY A 140 -3.64 -2.46 0.98
C GLY A 140 -2.65 -1.29 1.10
N ASN A 141 -1.38 -1.55 1.42
CA ASN A 141 -0.36 -0.52 1.55
C ASN A 141 0.39 -0.31 0.23
N VAL A 142 1.05 0.84 0.12
CA VAL A 142 1.98 1.17 -0.96
C VAL A 142 3.35 1.39 -0.33
N LEU A 143 4.29 0.47 -0.50
CA LEU A 143 5.68 0.62 -0.08
C LEU A 143 6.49 1.06 -1.29
N ILE A 144 6.92 2.33 -1.28
CA ILE A 144 7.47 2.97 -2.47
C ILE A 144 8.75 3.76 -2.18
N ASP A 145 9.73 3.60 -3.08
CA ASP A 145 11.01 4.33 -3.05
C ASP A 145 11.71 4.25 -1.67
N ASN A 146 11.64 3.09 -1.03
CA ASN A 146 12.40 2.80 0.19
C ASN A 146 13.75 2.15 -0.15
N VAL A 147 14.76 2.45 0.65
CA VAL A 147 16.13 2.02 0.46
C VAL A 147 16.63 1.28 1.70
N ALA A 148 17.26 0.13 1.49
CA ALA A 148 18.01 -0.56 2.54
C ALA A 148 19.49 -0.62 2.16
N GLY A 149 20.36 -0.26 3.10
CA GLY A 149 21.80 -0.47 3.00
C GLY A 149 22.20 -1.93 3.25
N GLY A 150 21.27 -2.77 3.69
CA GLY A 150 21.40 -4.21 3.95
C GLY A 150 20.40 -4.99 3.11
N ALA A 151 19.49 -5.76 3.70
CA ALA A 151 18.52 -6.58 2.96
C ALA A 151 17.08 -6.02 3.01
N GLY A 152 16.28 -6.29 1.98
CA GLY A 152 14.86 -5.90 1.93
C GLY A 152 14.66 -4.40 1.76
N GLY A 153 14.78 -3.89 0.52
CA GLY A 153 14.54 -2.47 0.23
C GLY A 153 13.14 -2.03 0.68
N GLY A 154 12.11 -2.80 0.30
CA GLY A 154 10.74 -2.59 0.74
C GLY A 154 10.48 -3.23 2.11
N ILE A 155 10.43 -4.57 2.13
CA ILE A 155 10.13 -5.38 3.32
C ILE A 155 11.28 -6.37 3.57
N CYS A 156 11.77 -6.42 4.80
CA CYS A 156 12.66 -7.47 5.27
C CYS A 156 11.94 -8.35 6.30
N LEU A 157 11.93 -9.66 6.07
CA LEU A 157 11.34 -10.69 6.93
C LEU A 157 12.42 -11.65 7.41
N HIS A 158 12.80 -11.54 8.67
CA HIS A 158 13.75 -12.44 9.33
C HIS A 158 13.00 -13.29 10.37
N ASN A 159 13.04 -14.63 10.22
CA ASN A 159 12.32 -15.59 11.06
C ASN A 159 10.83 -15.23 11.24
N SER A 160 10.16 -14.85 10.14
CA SER A 160 8.84 -14.22 10.16
C SER A 160 7.85 -14.90 9.21
N THR A 161 6.59 -14.98 9.61
CA THR A 161 5.48 -15.59 8.83
C THR A 161 4.38 -14.58 8.57
N ALA A 162 4.77 -13.40 8.08
CA ALA A 162 3.86 -12.29 7.83
C ALA A 162 2.81 -12.59 6.75
N THR A 163 1.66 -11.95 6.85
CA THR A 163 0.61 -11.96 5.81
C THR A 163 0.63 -10.64 5.06
N ILE A 164 0.79 -10.66 3.74
CA ILE A 164 0.97 -9.48 2.90
C ILE A 164 -0.10 -9.55 1.80
N VAL A 165 -1.15 -8.73 1.90
CA VAL A 165 -2.32 -8.79 1.03
C VAL A 165 -2.64 -7.45 0.36
N GLY A 166 -2.81 -7.41 -0.95
CA GLY A 166 -3.28 -6.19 -1.62
C GLY A 166 -2.25 -5.05 -1.63
N ASN A 167 -0.96 -5.32 -1.45
CA ASN A 167 0.06 -4.27 -1.32
C ASN A 167 0.78 -4.02 -2.66
N ALA A 168 1.08 -2.76 -2.95
CA ALA A 168 2.02 -2.38 -3.99
C ALA A 168 3.40 -2.17 -3.36
N ILE A 169 4.38 -2.99 -3.73
CA ILE A 169 5.77 -2.93 -3.25
C ILE A 169 6.63 -2.57 -4.45
N VAL A 170 6.86 -1.27 -4.64
CA VAL A 170 7.32 -0.75 -5.93
C VAL A 170 8.50 0.21 -5.79
N GLY A 171 9.48 0.13 -6.68
CA GLY A 171 10.58 1.12 -6.67
C GLY A 171 11.52 1.05 -5.48
N ASN A 172 11.46 0.00 -4.67
CA ASN A 172 12.33 -0.14 -3.51
C ASN A 172 13.68 -0.72 -3.93
N SER A 173 14.75 -0.39 -3.20
CA SER A 173 16.09 -0.81 -3.60
C SER A 173 17.03 -1.18 -2.47
N THR A 174 17.96 -2.06 -2.78
CA THR A 174 19.13 -2.38 -1.96
C THR A 174 20.32 -2.74 -2.86
N PRO A 175 21.58 -2.49 -2.46
CA PRO A 175 22.74 -3.05 -3.15
C PRO A 175 22.97 -4.56 -2.88
N TYR A 176 22.14 -5.21 -2.06
CA TYR A 176 22.26 -6.63 -1.68
C TYR A 176 21.04 -7.44 -2.12
N ASP A 177 20.36 -8.13 -1.20
CA ASP A 177 19.36 -9.14 -1.52
C ASP A 177 17.94 -8.63 -1.20
N GLY A 178 16.99 -8.87 -2.11
CA GLY A 178 15.56 -8.57 -1.92
C GLY A 178 15.23 -7.08 -2.07
N GLY A 179 15.07 -6.60 -3.30
CA GLY A 179 14.72 -5.19 -3.59
C GLY A 179 13.34 -4.85 -3.03
N GLY A 180 12.34 -5.62 -3.41
CA GLY A 180 10.98 -5.56 -2.89
C GLY A 180 10.86 -6.25 -1.54
N VAL A 181 11.03 -7.57 -1.53
CA VAL A 181 10.83 -8.44 -0.35
C VAL A 181 12.03 -9.35 -0.14
N PHE A 182 12.62 -9.29 1.05
CA PHE A 182 13.63 -10.24 1.51
C PHE A 182 13.04 -11.20 2.55
N CYS A 183 13.25 -12.49 2.36
CA CYS A 183 12.85 -13.55 3.28
C CYS A 183 14.07 -14.37 3.72
N GLU A 184 14.32 -14.42 5.02
CA GLU A 184 15.30 -15.33 5.63
C GLU A 184 14.69 -16.11 6.80
N GLY A 185 14.72 -17.44 6.72
CA GLY A 185 14.08 -18.29 7.74
C GLY A 185 12.57 -18.04 7.84
N SER A 186 11.97 -17.53 6.77
CA SER A 186 10.62 -16.95 6.78
C SER A 186 9.68 -17.76 5.88
N SER A 187 8.37 -17.62 6.11
CA SER A 187 7.34 -18.28 5.28
C SER A 187 6.09 -17.42 5.18
N PRO A 188 6.19 -16.23 4.55
CA PRO A 188 5.05 -15.35 4.39
C PRO A 188 4.05 -15.88 3.37
N VAL A 189 2.82 -15.37 3.48
CA VAL A 189 1.77 -15.52 2.46
C VAL A 189 1.57 -14.16 1.80
N MET A 190 1.74 -14.12 0.48
CA MET A 190 1.58 -12.95 -0.37
C MET A 190 0.39 -13.17 -1.32
N ASP A 191 -0.69 -12.42 -1.15
CA ASP A 191 -1.90 -12.51 -1.99
C ASP A 191 -2.23 -11.14 -2.60
N ARG A 192 -2.50 -11.08 -3.91
CA ARG A 192 -2.88 -9.83 -4.60
C ARG A 192 -1.89 -8.70 -4.40
N ASN A 193 -0.60 -8.98 -4.53
CA ASN A 193 0.42 -7.92 -4.44
C ASN A 193 0.93 -7.56 -5.83
N THR A 194 1.33 -6.32 -6.00
CA THR A 194 2.13 -5.89 -7.15
C THR A 194 3.53 -5.57 -6.65
N ILE A 195 4.50 -6.40 -7.01
CA ILE A 195 5.91 -6.22 -6.70
C ILE A 195 6.57 -5.85 -8.03
N ALA A 196 6.99 -4.59 -8.18
CA ALA A 196 7.42 -4.11 -9.49
C ALA A 196 8.43 -2.96 -9.44
N GLY A 197 9.39 -2.97 -10.37
CA GLY A 197 10.37 -1.89 -10.52
C GLY A 197 11.30 -1.73 -9.31
N ASN A 198 11.51 -2.79 -8.52
CA ASN A 198 12.44 -2.84 -7.40
C ASN A 198 13.84 -3.27 -7.87
N THR A 199 14.88 -2.92 -7.13
CA THR A 199 16.28 -3.17 -7.54
C THR A 199 17.11 -3.83 -6.45
N ALA A 200 17.86 -4.88 -6.81
CA ALA A 200 18.75 -5.61 -5.91
C ALA A 200 20.00 -6.16 -6.64
N ASP A 201 20.97 -6.73 -5.92
CA ASP A 201 21.95 -7.65 -6.51
C ASP A 201 21.29 -9.01 -6.84
N LYS A 202 20.41 -9.50 -5.95
CA LYS A 202 19.65 -10.75 -6.16
C LYS A 202 18.22 -10.62 -5.68
N GLY A 203 17.27 -11.16 -6.44
CA GLY A 203 15.86 -11.05 -6.10
C GLY A 203 15.42 -9.60 -6.07
N GLY A 204 15.37 -8.95 -7.22
CA GLY A 204 14.86 -7.58 -7.35
C GLY A 204 13.47 -7.49 -6.73
N GLY A 205 12.57 -8.40 -7.12
CA GLY A 205 11.27 -8.57 -6.49
C GLY A 205 11.36 -9.29 -5.16
N ILE A 206 11.59 -10.60 -5.19
CA ILE A 206 11.60 -11.47 -4.02
C ILE A 206 12.92 -12.22 -3.91
N PHE A 207 13.55 -12.16 -2.73
CA PHE A 207 14.67 -13.01 -2.36
C PHE A 207 14.27 -13.95 -1.21
N CYS A 208 14.66 -15.22 -1.29
CA CYS A 208 14.45 -16.21 -0.23
C CYS A 208 15.73 -16.99 0.11
N ASN A 209 16.13 -16.96 1.38
CA ASN A 209 17.17 -17.79 1.96
C ASN A 209 16.59 -18.66 3.08
N VAL A 210 16.92 -19.96 3.09
CA VAL A 210 16.45 -20.94 4.10
C VAL A 210 14.97 -20.81 4.46
N SER A 211 14.13 -20.47 3.48
CA SER A 211 12.71 -20.14 3.63
C SER A 211 11.87 -21.22 2.95
N PHE A 212 11.18 -22.03 3.74
CA PHE A 212 10.51 -23.23 3.25
C PHE A 212 9.00 -23.04 3.38
N SER A 213 8.31 -22.82 2.26
CA SER A 213 6.84 -22.58 2.13
C SER A 213 6.45 -21.11 2.01
N VAL A 214 7.20 -20.33 1.22
CA VAL A 214 6.73 -19.01 0.78
C VAL A 214 5.59 -19.21 -0.22
N ILE A 215 4.45 -18.54 -0.01
CA ILE A 215 3.29 -18.61 -0.90
C ILE A 215 3.08 -17.25 -1.55
N VAL A 216 2.93 -17.24 -2.87
CA VAL A 216 2.55 -16.07 -3.65
C VAL A 216 1.38 -16.47 -4.54
N ILE A 217 0.30 -15.71 -4.51
CA ILE A 217 -0.89 -15.97 -5.30
C ILE A 217 -1.53 -14.68 -5.78
N ASN A 218 -2.22 -14.71 -6.93
CA ASN A 218 -2.96 -13.56 -7.47
C ASN A 218 -2.10 -12.31 -7.64
N SER A 219 -0.79 -12.45 -7.81
CA SER A 219 0.15 -11.32 -7.70
C SER A 219 0.78 -11.00 -9.05
N ILE A 220 1.33 -9.80 -9.16
CA ILE A 220 2.15 -9.38 -10.29
C ILE A 220 3.57 -9.16 -9.80
N LEU A 221 4.54 -9.81 -10.45
CA LEU A 221 5.97 -9.62 -10.28
C LEU A 221 6.52 -9.16 -11.63
N TRP A 222 6.89 -7.87 -11.75
CA TRP A 222 7.19 -7.30 -13.07
C TRP A 222 8.19 -6.15 -13.06
N GLY A 223 9.16 -6.20 -13.97
CA GLY A 223 10.11 -5.12 -14.19
C GLY A 223 11.03 -4.91 -13.00
N ASP A 224 11.23 -5.92 -12.15
CA ASP A 224 12.22 -5.87 -11.09
C ASP A 224 13.62 -6.12 -11.68
N GLU A 225 14.63 -5.47 -11.11
CA GLU A 225 16.00 -5.51 -11.62
C GLU A 225 16.95 -6.17 -10.62
N ALA A 226 17.66 -7.22 -11.05
CA ALA A 226 18.77 -7.79 -10.30
C ALA A 226 19.82 -8.47 -11.18
N ASN A 227 21.05 -8.61 -10.66
CA ASN A 227 22.09 -9.38 -11.34
C ASN A 227 21.76 -10.87 -11.40
N ALA A 228 21.01 -11.40 -10.42
CA ALA A 228 20.52 -12.76 -10.44
C ALA A 228 19.08 -12.88 -9.91
N GLY A 229 18.21 -13.53 -10.70
CA GLY A 229 16.80 -13.72 -10.37
C GLY A 229 16.08 -12.38 -10.18
N PRO A 230 15.83 -11.61 -11.25
CA PRO A 230 15.20 -10.29 -11.16
C PRO A 230 13.87 -10.32 -10.41
N GLU A 231 12.92 -11.18 -10.80
CA GLU A 231 11.66 -11.33 -10.08
C GLU A 231 11.78 -12.16 -8.80
N VAL A 232 12.47 -13.31 -8.89
CA VAL A 232 12.60 -14.25 -7.78
C VAL A 232 13.99 -14.88 -7.73
N TYR A 233 14.62 -14.85 -6.57
CA TYR A 233 15.85 -15.58 -6.28
C TYR A 233 15.72 -16.48 -5.05
N LEU A 234 16.02 -17.77 -5.20
CA LEU A 234 15.94 -18.77 -4.14
C LEU A 234 17.33 -19.35 -3.83
N THR A 235 17.68 -19.41 -2.55
CA THR A 235 18.92 -20.05 -2.06
C THR A 235 18.67 -20.79 -0.74
N GLY A 236 19.67 -21.52 -0.23
CA GLY A 236 19.57 -22.23 1.05
C GLY A 236 18.53 -23.36 1.07
N GLY A 237 18.15 -23.88 -0.10
CA GLY A 237 17.10 -24.89 -0.23
C GLY A 237 15.68 -24.34 -0.15
N SER A 238 15.50 -23.01 -0.21
CA SER A 238 14.19 -22.36 -0.11
C SER A 238 13.19 -22.90 -1.13
N THR A 239 11.92 -22.95 -0.72
CA THR A 239 10.79 -23.34 -1.57
C THR A 239 9.75 -22.23 -1.59
N LEU A 240 9.28 -21.94 -2.80
CA LEU A 240 8.31 -20.89 -3.06
C LEU A 240 7.30 -21.42 -4.08
N ASP A 241 6.03 -21.33 -3.70
CA ASP A 241 4.88 -21.71 -4.50
C ASP A 241 4.23 -20.43 -5.04
N ILE A 242 4.30 -20.24 -6.36
CA ILE A 242 3.62 -19.12 -7.05
C ILE A 242 2.54 -19.71 -7.94
N THR A 243 1.30 -19.29 -7.73
CA THR A 243 0.15 -19.68 -8.58
C THR A 243 -0.71 -18.48 -8.92
N TYR A 244 -1.48 -18.56 -10.00
CA TYR A 244 -2.43 -17.53 -10.44
C TYR A 244 -1.82 -16.13 -10.47
N SER A 245 -0.57 -16.01 -10.88
CA SER A 245 0.20 -14.77 -10.84
C SER A 245 0.84 -14.48 -12.19
N ASP A 246 1.15 -13.21 -12.44
CA ASP A 246 1.86 -12.75 -13.63
C ASP A 246 3.31 -12.46 -13.26
N ILE A 247 4.26 -13.09 -13.95
CA ILE A 247 5.68 -13.06 -13.58
C ILE A 247 6.53 -12.84 -14.81
N GLU A 248 7.28 -11.73 -14.84
CA GLU A 248 8.24 -11.45 -15.92
C GLU A 248 9.32 -12.54 -16.00
N GLY A 249 9.60 -13.02 -17.23
CA GLY A 249 10.53 -14.13 -17.46
C GLY A 249 9.98 -15.52 -17.13
N GLY A 250 8.72 -15.58 -16.70
CA GLY A 250 7.94 -16.80 -16.53
C GLY A 250 8.30 -17.62 -15.29
N ARG A 251 7.29 -18.27 -14.70
CA ARG A 251 7.47 -19.20 -13.57
C ARG A 251 6.45 -20.33 -13.66
N PRO A 252 6.89 -21.61 -13.61
CA PRO A 252 5.95 -22.72 -13.52
C PRO A 252 5.05 -22.60 -12.29
N GLY A 253 3.76 -22.81 -12.48
CA GLY A 253 2.74 -22.78 -11.45
C GLY A 253 1.35 -22.84 -12.09
N GLU A 254 0.36 -23.33 -11.36
CA GLU A 254 -1.02 -23.34 -11.84
C GLU A 254 -1.52 -21.90 -12.05
N GLY A 255 -2.14 -21.63 -13.20
CA GLY A 255 -2.74 -20.32 -13.48
C GLY A 255 -1.75 -19.17 -13.68
N ASN A 256 -0.44 -19.40 -13.64
CA ASN A 256 0.53 -18.34 -13.92
C ASN A 256 0.54 -17.95 -15.39
N ILE A 257 0.77 -16.66 -15.62
CA ILE A 257 0.95 -16.06 -16.94
C ILE A 257 2.31 -15.32 -16.99
N GLU A 258 2.73 -14.97 -18.21
CA GLU A 258 3.91 -14.16 -18.51
C GLU A 258 3.51 -13.22 -19.65
N GLU A 259 2.76 -12.18 -19.32
CA GLU A 259 2.25 -11.21 -20.30
C GLU A 259 2.47 -9.80 -19.76
N ASP A 260 2.58 -8.78 -20.61
CA ASP A 260 2.71 -7.40 -20.13
C ASP A 260 1.48 -7.04 -19.27
N PRO A 261 1.63 -6.68 -17.97
CA PRO A 261 0.51 -6.35 -17.10
C PRO A 261 -0.29 -5.14 -17.59
N MET A 262 0.23 -4.36 -18.55
CA MET A 262 -0.41 -3.16 -19.09
C MET A 262 -0.79 -2.19 -17.97
N PHE A 263 0.20 -1.77 -17.19
CA PHE A 263 -0.01 -0.74 -16.18
C PHE A 263 -0.37 0.61 -16.81
N VAL A 264 -1.17 1.41 -16.12
CA VAL A 264 -1.64 2.71 -16.60
C VAL A 264 -0.48 3.66 -16.92
N LEU A 265 0.53 3.73 -16.04
CA LEU A 265 1.71 4.57 -16.23
C LEU A 265 2.86 4.15 -15.27
N ALA A 266 3.48 3.00 -15.55
CA ALA A 266 4.49 2.39 -14.68
C ALA A 266 5.70 3.30 -14.38
N GLU A 267 6.12 4.13 -15.34
CA GLU A 267 7.21 5.08 -15.19
C GLU A 267 6.91 6.23 -14.21
N LYS A 268 5.63 6.42 -13.88
CA LYS A 268 5.14 7.32 -12.82
C LYS A 268 4.66 6.57 -11.58
N ARG A 269 5.02 5.28 -11.48
CA ARG A 269 4.65 4.38 -10.39
C ARG A 269 3.14 4.17 -10.24
N ASP A 270 2.40 4.30 -11.34
CA ASP A 270 0.98 4.01 -11.40
C ASP A 270 0.76 2.60 -11.95
N PHE A 271 0.74 1.65 -11.02
CA PHE A 271 0.60 0.21 -11.28
C PHE A 271 -0.85 -0.27 -11.26
N ARG A 272 -1.82 0.63 -11.44
CA ARG A 272 -3.20 0.23 -11.75
C ARG A 272 -3.24 -0.40 -13.13
N LEU A 273 -4.17 -1.32 -13.34
CA LEU A 273 -4.33 -2.01 -14.62
C LEU A 273 -5.05 -1.12 -15.63
N PHE A 274 -4.59 -1.19 -16.88
CA PHE A 274 -5.27 -0.62 -18.03
C PHE A 274 -6.33 -1.60 -18.55
N TRP A 275 -7.35 -1.10 -19.24
CA TRP A 275 -8.33 -1.98 -19.90
C TRP A 275 -7.64 -2.86 -20.94
N GLU A 276 -8.07 -4.13 -21.04
CA GLU A 276 -7.42 -5.19 -21.83
C GLU A 276 -6.13 -5.76 -21.24
N SER A 277 -5.74 -5.34 -20.03
CA SER A 277 -4.67 -6.00 -19.30
C SER A 277 -4.95 -7.52 -19.18
N PRO A 278 -3.94 -8.37 -19.43
CA PRO A 278 -4.06 -9.82 -19.27
C PRO A 278 -4.22 -10.23 -17.80
N CYS A 279 -3.93 -9.32 -16.85
CA CYS A 279 -4.11 -9.53 -15.42
C CYS A 279 -5.57 -9.38 -14.95
N ILE A 280 -6.45 -8.79 -15.78
CA ILE A 280 -7.87 -8.64 -15.44
C ILE A 280 -8.59 -9.99 -15.51
N ASP A 281 -9.40 -10.32 -14.51
CA ASP A 281 -10.14 -11.58 -14.38
C ASP A 281 -9.23 -12.84 -14.44
N ALA A 282 -7.96 -12.71 -14.07
CA ALA A 282 -6.94 -13.73 -14.34
C ALA A 282 -6.44 -14.49 -13.09
N GLY A 283 -6.68 -13.97 -11.88
CA GLY A 283 -6.27 -14.56 -10.61
C GLY A 283 -7.05 -15.85 -10.25
N HIS A 284 -7.03 -16.31 -9.01
CA HIS A 284 -7.62 -17.59 -8.61
C HIS A 284 -9.15 -17.62 -8.88
N PRO A 285 -9.71 -18.66 -9.51
CA PRO A 285 -11.11 -18.68 -9.95
C PRO A 285 -12.15 -18.62 -8.81
N ASP A 286 -11.77 -19.02 -7.59
CA ASP A 286 -12.63 -18.94 -6.40
C ASP A 286 -12.52 -17.60 -5.64
N SER A 287 -11.68 -16.69 -6.11
CA SER A 287 -11.47 -15.36 -5.53
C SER A 287 -12.15 -14.31 -6.41
N LEU A 288 -12.84 -13.36 -5.78
CA LEU A 288 -13.57 -12.30 -6.49
C LEU A 288 -13.06 -10.90 -6.11
N ASP A 289 -13.23 -9.96 -7.02
CA ASP A 289 -13.03 -8.53 -6.76
C ASP A 289 -14.29 -7.86 -6.18
N PRO A 290 -14.17 -6.62 -5.67
CA PRO A 290 -15.31 -5.90 -5.08
C PRO A 290 -16.50 -5.66 -6.03
N ASP A 291 -16.29 -5.66 -7.34
CA ASP A 291 -17.34 -5.61 -8.37
C ASP A 291 -17.95 -6.99 -8.69
N GLY A 292 -17.45 -8.05 -8.07
CA GLY A 292 -17.97 -9.41 -8.12
C GLY A 292 -17.46 -10.24 -9.30
N THR A 293 -16.50 -9.73 -10.08
CA THR A 293 -15.83 -10.48 -11.15
C THR A 293 -14.69 -11.32 -10.58
N ARG A 294 -14.06 -12.15 -11.43
CA ARG A 294 -12.95 -13.02 -10.97
C ARG A 294 -11.81 -12.10 -10.59
N CYS A 295 -11.09 -12.43 -9.52
CA CYS A 295 -10.07 -11.52 -9.06
C CYS A 295 -9.01 -11.25 -10.11
N ASP A 296 -8.66 -9.98 -10.23
CA ASP A 296 -7.50 -9.53 -10.97
C ASP A 296 -6.22 -9.97 -10.25
N MET A 297 -5.15 -10.12 -11.02
CA MET A 297 -3.82 -10.23 -10.47
C MET A 297 -3.31 -8.85 -10.04
N GLY A 298 -2.59 -8.78 -8.93
CA GLY A 298 -1.95 -7.57 -8.43
C GLY A 298 -2.72 -6.83 -7.32
N ALA A 299 -2.17 -5.70 -6.90
CA ALA A 299 -2.67 -4.89 -5.78
C ALA A 299 -3.91 -4.05 -6.10
N HIS A 300 -4.18 -3.84 -7.39
CA HIS A 300 -5.24 -2.96 -7.85
C HIS A 300 -6.14 -3.70 -8.83
N PHE A 301 -7.35 -4.03 -8.39
CA PHE A 301 -8.36 -4.50 -9.31
C PHE A 301 -8.86 -3.37 -10.21
N PHE A 302 -9.27 -3.73 -11.41
CA PHE A 302 -9.92 -2.90 -12.40
C PHE A 302 -11.44 -3.00 -12.18
N ASN A 303 -12.08 -1.93 -11.72
CA ASN A 303 -13.52 -1.93 -11.55
C ASN A 303 -14.24 -2.01 -12.92
N GLN A 304 -15.05 -3.05 -13.09
CA GLN A 304 -15.78 -3.32 -14.32
C GLN A 304 -17.26 -2.87 -14.30
N ASP A 305 -17.74 -2.22 -13.24
CA ASP A 305 -19.14 -1.80 -13.06
C ASP A 305 -19.63 -0.81 -14.12
N ASP A 306 -18.77 0.11 -14.57
CA ASP A 306 -19.13 1.18 -15.52
C ASP A 306 -18.19 1.22 -16.73
N TYR A 307 -18.73 1.45 -17.92
CA TYR A 307 -18.01 1.35 -19.18
C TYR A 307 -17.06 2.53 -19.45
N LEU A 308 -17.18 3.63 -18.68
CA LEU A 308 -16.25 4.75 -18.71
C LEU A 308 -15.40 4.81 -17.43
N THR A 309 -14.08 4.84 -17.59
CA THR A 309 -13.12 4.88 -16.47
C THR A 309 -12.21 6.10 -16.59
N ILE A 310 -11.84 6.71 -15.46
CA ILE A 310 -10.84 7.78 -15.37
C ILE A 310 -9.73 7.42 -14.37
N TYR A 311 -8.48 7.53 -14.81
CA TYR A 311 -7.32 7.52 -13.94
C TYR A 311 -6.56 8.83 -14.00
N LEU A 312 -6.10 9.28 -12.84
CA LEU A 312 -5.27 10.45 -12.61
C LEU A 312 -3.93 10.01 -12.05
N THR A 313 -2.88 10.33 -12.79
CA THR A 313 -1.49 10.09 -12.40
C THR A 313 -0.76 11.41 -12.27
N ALA A 314 -0.31 11.74 -11.06
CA ALA A 314 0.43 12.97 -10.82
C ALA A 314 1.90 12.79 -11.17
N ASP A 315 2.56 13.84 -11.68
CA ASP A 315 4.02 13.84 -11.82
C ASP A 315 4.74 13.79 -10.47
N THR A 316 4.11 14.38 -9.46
CA THR A 316 4.61 14.50 -8.08
C THR A 316 3.43 14.70 -7.14
N THR A 317 3.58 14.25 -5.89
CA THR A 317 2.63 14.54 -4.81
C THR A 317 3.11 15.71 -3.93
N VAL A 318 4.18 16.41 -4.31
CA VAL A 318 4.75 17.55 -3.58
C VAL A 318 5.01 18.71 -4.53
N VAL A 319 4.47 19.88 -4.22
CA VAL A 319 4.59 21.10 -5.03
C VAL A 319 4.82 22.34 -4.15
N THR A 320 5.24 23.45 -4.75
CA THR A 320 5.41 24.74 -4.06
C THR A 320 4.42 25.79 -4.54
N PRO A 321 4.09 26.81 -3.73
CA PRO A 321 3.33 27.97 -4.18
C PRO A 321 3.99 28.65 -5.38
N GLY A 322 3.22 28.88 -6.46
CA GLY A 322 3.73 29.42 -7.72
C GLY A 322 4.40 28.38 -8.63
N GLY A 323 4.51 27.12 -8.20
CA GLY A 323 4.97 26.00 -9.02
C GLY A 323 3.90 25.45 -9.96
N GLN A 324 4.15 24.26 -10.50
CA GLN A 324 3.22 23.55 -11.39
C GLN A 324 2.97 22.13 -10.90
N LEU A 325 1.72 21.68 -11.06
CA LEU A 325 1.31 20.29 -10.90
C LEU A 325 0.99 19.72 -12.28
N GLY A 326 1.80 18.78 -12.76
CA GLY A 326 1.52 18.01 -13.96
C GLY A 326 0.69 16.76 -13.62
N VAL A 327 -0.31 16.46 -14.44
CA VAL A 327 -1.22 15.33 -14.26
C VAL A 327 -1.50 14.68 -15.60
N THR A 328 -1.29 13.37 -15.69
CA THR A 328 -1.77 12.54 -16.80
C THR A 328 -3.19 12.07 -16.50
N TYR A 329 -4.10 12.36 -17.43
CA TYR A 329 -5.44 11.82 -17.47
C TYR A 329 -5.43 10.61 -18.40
N THR A 330 -5.93 9.47 -17.91
CA THR A 330 -6.24 8.30 -18.73
C THR A 330 -7.74 8.10 -18.69
N LEU A 331 -8.39 8.19 -19.85
CA LEU A 331 -9.83 7.99 -20.00
C LEU A 331 -10.09 6.79 -20.90
N ILE A 332 -10.92 5.86 -20.44
CA ILE A 332 -11.19 4.60 -21.12
C ILE A 332 -12.67 4.51 -21.41
N ASN A 333 -13.05 4.29 -22.67
CA ASN A 333 -14.41 3.91 -23.06
C ASN A 333 -14.39 2.47 -23.54
N ARG A 334 -14.99 1.58 -22.75
CA ARG A 334 -15.11 0.14 -23.03
C ARG A 334 -16.36 -0.20 -23.83
N TRP A 335 -17.24 0.77 -24.07
CA TRP A 335 -18.45 0.56 -24.86
C TRP A 335 -18.12 0.48 -26.35
N THR A 336 -18.90 -0.32 -27.06
CA THR A 336 -18.96 -0.43 -28.51
C THR A 336 -19.49 0.82 -29.22
N GLN A 337 -19.84 1.88 -28.49
CA GLN A 337 -20.32 3.15 -29.04
C GLN A 337 -19.50 4.32 -28.50
N ALA A 338 -19.41 5.40 -29.29
CA ALA A 338 -18.83 6.65 -28.80
C ALA A 338 -19.72 7.23 -27.70
N GLU A 339 -19.12 7.64 -26.59
CA GLU A 339 -19.85 8.14 -25.43
C GLU A 339 -19.57 9.63 -25.20
N PRO A 340 -20.59 10.49 -25.23
CA PRO A 340 -20.47 11.86 -24.74
C PRO A 340 -20.53 11.88 -23.20
N PHE A 341 -19.61 12.59 -22.57
CA PHE A 341 -19.57 12.74 -21.12
C PHE A 341 -19.11 14.14 -20.73
N TRP A 342 -19.37 14.51 -19.49
CA TRP A 342 -18.87 15.74 -18.87
C TRP A 342 -17.72 15.41 -17.94
N LEU A 343 -16.66 16.21 -18.01
CA LEU A 343 -15.52 16.16 -17.10
C LEU A 343 -15.51 17.42 -16.23
N LEU A 344 -15.31 17.22 -14.93
CA LEU A 344 -15.11 18.27 -13.93
C LEU A 344 -13.88 17.92 -13.10
N THR A 345 -12.97 18.88 -12.98
CA THR A 345 -11.76 18.76 -12.13
C THR A 345 -11.76 19.81 -11.04
N GLU A 346 -11.49 19.37 -9.81
CA GLU A 346 -11.61 20.14 -8.59
C GLU A 346 -10.35 19.96 -7.72
N ALA A 347 -9.87 21.05 -7.13
CA ALA A 347 -8.96 21.02 -5.99
C ALA A 347 -9.77 21.17 -4.68
N LEU A 348 -9.60 20.24 -3.75
CA LEU A 348 -10.13 20.27 -2.39
C LEU A 348 -9.13 21.03 -1.51
N LEU A 349 -9.57 22.14 -0.93
CA LEU A 349 -8.71 23.06 -0.17
C LEU A 349 -8.74 22.73 1.34
N PRO A 350 -7.61 22.80 2.06
CA PRO A 350 -7.58 22.76 3.52
C PRO A 350 -7.95 24.14 4.12
N PRO A 351 -8.80 24.27 5.16
CA PRO A 351 -9.49 23.22 5.93
C PRO A 351 -10.84 22.79 5.34
N GLY A 352 -11.26 23.37 4.21
CA GLY A 352 -12.48 22.99 3.50
C GLY A 352 -12.77 23.97 2.35
N GLY A 353 -13.33 23.46 1.26
CA GLY A 353 -13.66 24.23 0.07
C GLY A 353 -13.26 23.51 -1.21
N VAL A 354 -13.72 24.04 -2.33
CA VAL A 354 -13.43 23.51 -3.66
C VAL A 354 -13.03 24.65 -4.58
N LEU A 355 -11.92 24.48 -5.28
CA LEU A 355 -11.51 25.31 -6.41
C LEU A 355 -11.71 24.51 -7.68
N GLU A 356 -12.50 25.03 -8.60
CA GLU A 356 -12.66 24.43 -9.93
C GLU A 356 -11.38 24.67 -10.75
N LEU A 357 -10.75 23.59 -11.20
CA LEU A 357 -9.55 23.63 -12.04
C LEU A 357 -9.89 23.47 -13.51
N VAL A 358 -10.90 22.66 -13.81
CA VAL A 358 -11.48 22.49 -15.13
C VAL A 358 -12.99 22.55 -14.97
N SER A 359 -13.60 23.59 -15.55
CA SER A 359 -15.05 23.75 -15.57
C SER A 359 -15.73 22.55 -16.22
N PRO A 360 -16.98 22.22 -15.84
CA PRO A 360 -17.75 21.16 -16.48
C PRO A 360 -17.70 21.34 -18.00
N THR A 361 -16.98 20.45 -18.67
CA THR A 361 -16.73 20.51 -20.11
C THR A 361 -17.15 19.20 -20.73
N GLN A 362 -17.88 19.28 -21.84
CA GLN A 362 -18.35 18.11 -22.55
C GLN A 362 -17.27 17.59 -23.50
N TYR A 363 -17.04 16.29 -23.45
CA TYR A 363 -16.16 15.55 -24.33
C TYR A 363 -16.91 14.38 -24.98
N THR A 364 -16.29 13.74 -25.96
CA THR A 364 -16.78 12.48 -26.53
C THR A 364 -15.60 11.55 -26.75
N LEU A 365 -15.61 10.40 -26.09
CA LEU A 365 -14.60 9.36 -26.27
C LEU A 365 -15.14 8.34 -27.28
N GLN A 366 -14.35 7.97 -28.29
CA GLN A 366 -14.82 7.03 -29.31
C GLN A 366 -15.03 5.63 -28.72
N ALA A 367 -15.74 4.77 -29.44
CA ALA A 367 -15.97 3.39 -29.05
C ALA A 367 -14.64 2.66 -28.83
N GLN A 368 -14.54 1.88 -27.75
CA GLN A 368 -13.37 1.05 -27.42
C GLN A 368 -12.05 1.83 -27.44
N GLN A 369 -12.10 3.11 -27.06
CA GLN A 369 -10.94 3.99 -27.10
C GLN A 369 -10.40 4.23 -25.70
N THR A 370 -9.08 4.13 -25.56
CA THR A 370 -8.36 4.83 -24.49
C THR A 370 -7.74 6.11 -25.03
N TRP A 371 -7.86 7.17 -24.25
CA TRP A 371 -7.23 8.45 -24.53
C TRP A 371 -6.42 8.90 -23.32
N GLN A 372 -5.18 9.29 -23.56
CA GLN A 372 -4.29 9.84 -22.54
C GLN A 372 -3.89 11.27 -22.89
N GLN A 373 -3.93 12.16 -21.91
CA GLN A 373 -3.41 13.52 -22.05
C GLN A 373 -2.73 13.97 -20.76
N HIS A 374 -1.53 14.54 -20.91
CA HIS A 374 -0.83 15.24 -19.84
C HIS A 374 -1.19 16.72 -19.83
N ILE A 375 -1.54 17.25 -18.66
CA ILE A 375 -1.89 18.66 -18.47
C ILE A 375 -1.15 19.25 -17.27
N TYR A 376 -0.95 20.56 -17.28
CA TYR A 376 -0.34 21.31 -16.17
C TYR A 376 -1.35 22.26 -15.54
N HIS A 377 -1.36 22.29 -14.21
CA HIS A 377 -2.03 23.31 -13.42
C HIS A 377 -1.01 24.16 -12.68
N ASN A 378 -1.17 25.49 -12.74
CA ASN A 378 -0.36 26.39 -11.94
C ASN A 378 -0.87 26.36 -10.49
N VAL A 379 0.04 26.16 -9.54
CA VAL A 379 -0.26 26.30 -8.12
C VAL A 379 -0.29 27.80 -7.80
N PRO A 380 -1.39 28.35 -7.25
CA PRO A 380 -1.44 29.78 -6.91
C PRO A 380 -0.26 30.19 -6.02
N SER A 381 0.32 31.37 -6.28
CA SER A 381 1.46 31.87 -5.49
C SER A 381 1.11 32.15 -4.03
N ASN A 382 -0.18 32.32 -3.73
CA ASN A 382 -0.74 32.48 -2.40
C ASN A 382 -1.30 31.17 -1.81
N ALA A 383 -1.05 30.01 -2.44
CA ALA A 383 -1.46 28.72 -1.89
C ALA A 383 -0.82 28.52 -0.52
N TRP A 384 -1.62 28.14 0.46
CA TRP A 384 -1.12 27.86 1.81
C TRP A 384 -0.47 26.49 1.86
N PRO A 385 0.58 26.30 2.67
CA PRO A 385 1.11 24.97 2.91
C PRO A 385 0.03 24.03 3.47
N GLY A 386 0.01 22.79 3.03
CA GLY A 386 -0.96 21.80 3.47
C GLY A 386 -1.26 20.73 2.43
N LEU A 387 -2.17 19.81 2.79
CA LEU A 387 -2.61 18.72 1.93
C LEU A 387 -3.85 19.15 1.13
N TYR A 388 -3.78 19.05 -0.19
CA TYR A 388 -4.85 19.38 -1.13
C TYR A 388 -5.28 18.12 -1.86
N GLY A 389 -6.59 17.93 -2.03
CA GLY A 389 -7.12 16.84 -2.85
C GLY A 389 -7.23 17.29 -4.30
N TYR A 390 -6.73 16.53 -5.26
CA TYR A 390 -7.01 16.72 -6.68
C TYR A 390 -7.99 15.65 -7.13
N ARG A 391 -9.15 16.04 -7.65
CA ARG A 391 -10.23 15.12 -8.00
C ARG A 391 -10.82 15.45 -9.35
N SER A 392 -11.00 14.41 -10.17
CA SER A 392 -11.77 14.50 -11.42
C SER A 392 -12.94 13.53 -11.39
N LYS A 393 -14.04 13.94 -12.02
CA LYS A 393 -15.26 13.13 -12.17
C LYS A 393 -15.69 13.15 -13.62
N ILE A 394 -16.21 12.01 -14.09
CA ILE A 394 -16.82 11.87 -15.40
C ILE A 394 -18.26 11.36 -15.29
N GLY A 395 -19.16 11.83 -16.15
CA GLY A 395 -20.57 11.44 -16.11
C GLY A 395 -21.49 12.29 -16.98
N VAL A 396 -22.79 12.20 -16.74
CA VAL A 396 -23.83 13.01 -17.37
C VAL A 396 -24.63 13.74 -16.30
N PRO A 397 -24.52 15.08 -16.20
CA PRO A 397 -25.28 15.87 -15.25
C PRO A 397 -26.81 15.71 -15.43
N PRO A 398 -27.59 15.87 -14.36
CA PRO A 398 -27.14 16.22 -13.00
C PRO A 398 -26.77 15.02 -12.12
N ALA A 399 -27.14 13.79 -12.51
CA ALA A 399 -27.17 12.65 -11.58
C ALA A 399 -26.26 11.47 -11.95
N THR A 400 -25.91 11.30 -13.23
CA THR A 400 -25.12 10.15 -13.66
C THR A 400 -23.65 10.45 -13.46
N ARG A 401 -22.98 9.65 -12.64
CA ARG A 401 -21.51 9.63 -12.53
C ARG A 401 -21.06 8.26 -12.98
N TYR A 402 -20.24 8.22 -14.03
CA TYR A 402 -19.63 6.99 -14.50
C TYR A 402 -18.47 6.62 -13.58
N ASP A 403 -17.54 7.56 -13.38
CA ASP A 403 -16.36 7.29 -12.56
C ASP A 403 -15.78 8.57 -11.92
N LYS A 404 -14.88 8.38 -10.95
CA LYS A 404 -14.08 9.41 -10.31
C LYS A 404 -12.72 8.85 -9.93
N ASP A 405 -11.70 9.70 -9.99
CA ASP A 405 -10.42 9.42 -9.36
C ASP A 405 -9.90 10.65 -8.64
N GLN A 406 -9.06 10.43 -7.65
CA GLN A 406 -8.43 11.46 -6.86
C GLN A 406 -7.07 11.03 -6.31
N PHE A 407 -6.21 12.01 -6.09
CA PHE A 407 -4.97 11.88 -5.33
C PHE A 407 -4.77 13.10 -4.46
N TRP A 408 -3.78 13.05 -3.59
CA TRP A 408 -3.45 14.15 -2.69
C TRP A 408 -2.08 14.72 -3.00
N VAL A 409 -1.96 16.04 -2.85
CA VAL A 409 -0.75 16.81 -3.11
C VAL A 409 -0.45 17.66 -1.89
N THR A 410 0.79 17.58 -1.41
CA THR A 410 1.30 18.44 -0.35
C THR A 410 1.90 19.70 -0.98
N VAL A 411 1.33 20.85 -0.65
CA VAL A 411 1.95 22.16 -0.92
C VAL A 411 2.91 22.43 0.23
N VAL A 412 4.21 22.52 -0.05
CA VAL A 412 5.23 22.86 0.96
C VAL A 412 5.53 24.35 0.93
N GLY A 413 5.89 24.91 2.09
CA GLY A 413 6.32 26.31 2.19
C GLY A 413 7.55 26.58 1.31
N PRO A 414 7.79 27.86 0.94
CA PRO A 414 8.95 28.28 0.15
C PRO A 414 10.29 28.06 0.85
#